data_AF-A0A8H4UWA6-F1
#
_entry.id   AF-A0A8H4UWA6-F1
#
_cell.length_a   1.000
_cell.length_b   1.000
_cell.length_c   1.000
_cell.angle_alpha   90.00
_cell.angle_beta   90.00
_cell.angle_gamma   90.00
#
_symmetry.space_group_name_H-M   'P 1'
#
loop_
_entity.id
_entity.type
_entity.pdbx_description
1 polymer ?
#
loop_
_entity_poly.entity_id
_entity_poly.type
_entity_poly.pdbx_seq_one_letter_code
_entity_poly.pdbx_strand_id
1 'polypeptide(L)'
;MDADKIPDFLADQRDQAPSEAQALFLDFEDYWERKLWHQLTNSLVEFFRTPASAPQRLPIFKSFILSFADRINQLNFVSLGLLASTQCGDDQERLAFLTSLADRVDKPDSQDAYVYA
;
A
#
# COMPACT_ATOMS: atom_id res chain seq x y z
N MET A 1 16.27 7.00 4.05
CA MET A 1 17.10 5.78 4.17
C MET A 1 16.22 4.58 4.54
N ASP A 2 14.96 4.59 4.08
CA ASP A 2 13.89 3.77 4.65
C ASP A 2 13.52 2.61 3.72
N ALA A 3 13.81 2.75 2.41
CA ALA A 3 13.60 1.73 1.38
C ALA A 3 14.46 0.46 1.60
N ASP A 4 15.63 0.58 2.23
CA ASP A 4 16.53 -0.54 2.52
C ASP A 4 16.01 -1.43 3.67
N LYS A 5 15.15 -0.88 4.55
CA LYS A 5 14.56 -1.61 5.69
C LYS A 5 13.22 -2.25 5.38
N ILE A 6 12.70 -2.02 4.18
CA ILE A 6 11.45 -2.59 3.69
C ILE A 6 11.46 -4.13 3.71
N PRO A 7 12.47 -4.82 3.14
CA PRO A 7 12.50 -6.29 3.19
C PRO A 7 12.58 -6.83 4.63
N ASP A 8 13.34 -6.16 5.50
CA ASP A 8 13.40 -6.52 6.94
C ASP A 8 12.03 -6.35 7.63
N PHE A 9 11.31 -5.28 7.31
CA PHE A 9 9.95 -5.04 7.78
C PHE A 9 8.95 -6.08 7.25
N LEU A 10 9.04 -6.46 5.97
CA LEU A 10 8.20 -7.51 5.40
C LEU A 10 8.47 -8.87 6.06
N ALA A 11 9.74 -9.17 6.37
CA ALA A 11 10.12 -10.39 7.07
C ALA A 11 9.56 -10.45 8.50
N ASP A 12 9.57 -9.33 9.24
CA ASP A 12 8.94 -9.23 10.57
C ASP A 12 7.41 -9.39 10.49
N GLN A 13 6.76 -8.73 9.53
CA GLN A 13 5.32 -8.88 9.31
C GLN A 13 4.92 -10.30 8.89
N ARG A 14 5.76 -10.97 8.09
CA ARG A 14 5.60 -12.39 7.72
C ARG A 14 5.60 -13.28 8.95
N ASP A 15 6.53 -13.08 9.88
CA ASP A 15 6.63 -13.89 11.10
C ASP A 15 5.37 -13.77 11.98
N GLN A 16 4.79 -12.57 12.02
CA GLN A 16 3.52 -12.32 12.73
C GLN A 16 2.27 -12.75 11.95
N ALA A 17 2.39 -13.04 10.66
CA ALA A 17 1.26 -13.37 9.81
C ALA A 17 0.96 -14.89 9.81
N PRO A 18 -0.32 -15.29 9.68
CA PRO A 18 -0.69 -16.70 9.56
C PRO A 18 -0.11 -17.32 8.29
N SER A 19 0.02 -18.66 8.27
CA SER A 19 0.74 -19.41 7.21
C SER A 19 0.26 -19.10 5.78
N GLU A 20 -1.03 -18.79 5.57
CA GLU A 20 -1.56 -18.40 4.25
C GLU A 20 -1.05 -17.03 3.80
N ALA A 21 -0.87 -16.10 4.74
CA ALA A 21 -0.32 -14.78 4.47
C ALA A 21 1.20 -14.80 4.27
N GLN A 22 1.91 -15.75 4.90
CA GLN A 22 3.36 -15.88 4.75
C GLN A 22 3.78 -16.11 3.30
N ALA A 23 2.99 -16.87 2.54
CA ALA A 23 3.21 -17.07 1.11
C ALA A 23 3.12 -15.74 0.34
N LEU A 24 2.15 -14.88 0.65
CA LEU A 24 1.99 -13.57 0.03
C LEU A 24 3.18 -12.64 0.36
N PHE A 25 3.73 -12.71 1.58
CA PHE A 25 4.90 -11.91 1.95
C PHE A 25 6.16 -12.30 1.16
N LEU A 26 6.36 -13.59 0.86
CA LEU A 26 7.45 -14.05 -0.01
C LEU A 26 7.28 -13.48 -1.43
N ASP A 27 6.05 -13.46 -1.95
CA ASP A 27 5.76 -12.84 -3.24
C ASP A 27 6.01 -11.32 -3.21
N PHE A 28 5.70 -10.64 -2.11
CA PHE A 28 5.99 -9.20 -1.94
C PHE A 28 7.50 -8.91 -1.98
N GLU A 29 8.32 -9.75 -1.35
CA GLU A 29 9.79 -9.64 -1.41
C GLU A 29 10.30 -9.82 -2.85
N ASP A 30 9.86 -10.85 -3.58
CA ASP A 30 10.25 -11.07 -4.99
C ASP A 30 9.83 -9.88 -5.87
N TYR A 31 8.59 -9.42 -5.74
CA TYR A 31 8.10 -8.28 -6.51
C TYR A 31 8.83 -6.98 -6.13
N TRP A 32 9.23 -6.80 -4.87
CA TRP A 32 10.00 -5.64 -4.43
C TRP A 32 11.41 -5.66 -5.01
N GLU A 33 12.15 -6.77 -4.90
CA GLU A 33 13.49 -6.93 -5.48
C GLU A 33 13.48 -6.70 -6.99
N ARG A 34 12.48 -7.26 -7.67
CA ARG A 34 12.30 -7.14 -9.12
C ARG A 34 11.64 -5.84 -9.55
N LYS A 35 11.27 -4.98 -8.59
CA LYS A 35 10.60 -3.68 -8.81
C LYS A 35 9.30 -3.80 -9.62
N LEU A 36 8.56 -4.88 -9.40
CA LEU A 36 7.27 -5.20 -10.02
C LEU A 36 6.12 -4.53 -9.25
N TRP A 37 6.06 -3.20 -9.33
CA TRP A 37 5.11 -2.39 -8.56
C TRP A 37 3.64 -2.79 -8.81
N HIS A 38 3.27 -3.08 -10.06
CA HIS A 38 1.89 -3.47 -10.39
C HIS A 38 1.47 -4.81 -9.77
N GLN A 39 2.34 -5.82 -9.85
CA GLN A 39 2.06 -7.14 -9.28
C GLN A 39 2.02 -7.07 -7.75
N LEU A 40 2.97 -6.34 -7.17
CA LEU A 40 3.02 -6.07 -5.74
C LEU A 40 1.75 -5.39 -5.25
N THR A 41 1.22 -4.40 -5.98
CA THR A 41 -0.03 -3.73 -5.61
C THR A 41 -1.23 -4.67 -5.69
N ASN A 42 -1.34 -5.51 -6.74
CA ASN A 42 -2.41 -6.49 -6.87
C ASN A 42 -2.40 -7.50 -5.72
N SER A 43 -1.22 -8.03 -5.41
CA SER A 43 -1.03 -9.01 -4.36
C SER A 43 -1.31 -8.40 -2.97
N LEU A 44 -0.96 -7.12 -2.75
CA LEU A 44 -1.38 -6.36 -1.56
C LEU A 44 -2.90 -6.17 -1.49
N VAL A 45 -3.57 -5.85 -2.61
CA VAL A 45 -5.04 -5.72 -2.61
C VAL A 45 -5.70 -7.04 -2.19
N GLU A 46 -5.18 -8.18 -2.66
CA GLU A 46 -5.66 -9.49 -2.25
C GLU A 46 -5.44 -9.74 -0.75
N PHE A 47 -4.25 -9.41 -0.23
CA PHE A 47 -3.95 -9.47 1.19
C PHE A 47 -4.87 -8.57 2.03
N PHE A 48 -5.18 -7.36 1.56
CA PHE A 48 -6.08 -6.42 2.23
C PHE A 48 -7.55 -6.86 2.18
N ARG A 49 -7.93 -7.78 1.27
CA ARG A 49 -9.27 -8.38 1.27
C ARG A 49 -9.44 -9.42 2.38
N THR A 50 -8.36 -10.07 2.80
CA THR A 50 -8.41 -11.08 3.86
C THR A 50 -8.58 -10.44 5.23
N PRO A 51 -9.61 -10.76 6.03
CA PRO A 51 -9.87 -10.09 7.32
C PRO A 51 -8.76 -10.30 8.36
N ALA A 52 -7.96 -11.36 8.22
CA ALA A 52 -6.83 -11.66 9.10
C ALA A 52 -5.67 -10.64 9.00
N SER A 53 -5.58 -9.88 7.91
CA SER A 53 -4.52 -8.86 7.72
C SER A 53 -4.77 -7.56 8.48
N ALA A 54 -5.94 -7.42 9.11
CA ALA A 54 -6.41 -6.24 9.80
C ALA A 54 -5.34 -5.41 10.55
N PRO A 55 -4.60 -5.98 11.53
CA PRO A 55 -3.64 -5.21 12.32
C PRO A 55 -2.39 -4.78 11.53
N GLN A 56 -2.06 -5.47 10.44
CA GLN A 56 -0.82 -5.28 9.68
C GLN A 56 -0.99 -4.28 8.52
N ARG A 57 -2.23 -3.99 8.10
CA ARG A 57 -2.54 -3.10 6.97
C ARG A 57 -2.01 -1.69 7.16
N LEU A 58 -2.18 -1.13 8.36
CA LEU A 58 -1.80 0.25 8.67
C LEU A 58 -0.27 0.48 8.63
N PRO A 59 0.56 -0.35 9.30
CA PRO A 59 2.01 -0.20 9.24
C PRO A 59 2.57 -0.55 7.86
N ILE A 60 2.01 -1.54 7.15
CA ILE A 60 2.37 -1.82 5.75
C ILE A 60 2.06 -0.61 4.87
N PHE A 61 0.92 0.05 5.05
CA PHE A 61 0.63 1.23 4.24
C PHE A 61 1.63 2.36 4.48
N LYS A 62 1.88 2.69 5.75
CA LYS A 62 2.75 3.82 6.13
C LYS A 62 4.22 3.57 5.79
N SER A 63 4.75 2.36 5.99
CA SER A 63 6.17 2.07 5.73
C SER A 63 6.40 1.58 4.30
N PHE A 64 5.56 0.68 3.80
CA PHE A 64 5.76 0.03 2.49
C PHE A 64 5.11 0.81 1.37
N ILE A 65 3.77 0.97 1.40
CA ILE A 65 3.01 1.53 0.27
C ILE A 65 3.42 2.98 -0.02
N LEU A 66 3.66 3.79 1.02
CA LEU A 66 4.15 5.17 0.83
C LEU A 66 5.51 5.24 0.11
N SER A 67 6.36 4.22 0.24
CA SER A 67 7.70 4.20 -0.36
C SER A 67 7.67 4.06 -1.89
N PHE A 68 6.61 3.45 -2.43
CA PHE A 68 6.44 3.26 -3.88
C PHE A 68 5.14 3.85 -4.42
N ALA A 69 4.48 4.72 -3.65
CA ALA A 69 3.24 5.39 -4.05
C ALA A 69 3.37 6.15 -5.38
N ASP A 70 4.51 6.82 -5.61
CA ASP A 70 4.82 7.52 -6.87
C ASP A 70 5.08 6.58 -8.07
N ARG A 71 5.19 5.26 -7.84
CA ARG A 71 5.51 4.25 -8.86
C ARG A 71 4.29 3.42 -9.27
N ILE A 72 3.15 3.61 -8.62
CA ILE A 72 1.91 2.85 -8.86
C ILE A 72 0.76 3.75 -9.29
N ASN A 73 -0.28 3.15 -9.84
CA ASN A 73 -1.49 3.87 -10.19
C ASN A 73 -2.15 4.45 -8.93
N GLN A 74 -2.41 5.77 -8.96
CA GLN A 74 -3.06 6.51 -7.88
C GLN A 74 -4.40 5.89 -7.47
N LEU A 75 -5.18 5.33 -8.40
CA LEU A 75 -6.44 4.65 -8.08
C LEU A 75 -6.24 3.44 -7.17
N ASN A 76 -5.21 2.63 -7.44
CA ASN A 76 -4.89 1.47 -6.60
C ASN A 76 -4.34 1.92 -5.23
N PHE A 77 -3.52 2.98 -5.23
CA PHE A 77 -3.00 3.57 -4.00
C PHE A 77 -4.12 4.10 -3.09
N VAL A 78 -5.09 4.85 -3.65
CA VAL A 78 -6.27 5.33 -2.92
C VAL A 78 -7.10 4.16 -2.40
N SER A 79 -7.34 3.13 -3.23
CA SER A 79 -8.12 1.96 -2.84
C SER A 79 -7.49 1.23 -1.64
N LEU A 80 -6.17 1.04 -1.66
CA LEU A 80 -5.42 0.49 -0.53
C LEU A 80 -5.48 1.39 0.70
N GLY A 81 -5.39 2.71 0.51
CA GLY A 81 -5.44 3.69 1.58
C GLY A 81 -6.81 3.72 2.25
N LEU A 82 -7.88 3.58 1.47
CA LEU A 82 -9.25 3.49 1.96
C LEU A 82 -9.45 2.21 2.77
N LEU A 83 -8.94 1.08 2.29
CA LEU A 83 -8.97 -0.19 3.03
C LEU A 83 -8.13 -0.13 4.32
N ALA A 84 -6.97 0.54 4.31
CA ALA A 84 -6.18 0.79 5.52
C ALA A 84 -6.93 1.70 6.51
N SER A 85 -7.60 2.73 6.00
CA SER A 85 -8.33 3.71 6.80
C SER A 85 -9.49 3.10 7.59
N THR A 86 -10.06 1.98 7.11
CA THR A 86 -11.10 1.24 7.85
C THR A 86 -10.56 0.53 9.11
N GLN A 87 -9.24 0.33 9.20
CA GLN A 87 -8.57 -0.19 10.39
C GLN A 87 -8.19 0.91 11.39
N CYS A 88 -8.21 2.18 10.98
CA CYS A 88 -7.98 3.28 11.92
C CYS A 88 -9.13 3.33 12.92
N GLY A 89 -8.86 2.99 14.18
CA GLY A 89 -9.83 3.13 15.26
C GLY A 89 -10.13 4.59 15.62
N ASP A 90 -9.29 5.53 15.20
CA ASP A 90 -9.44 6.96 15.46
C ASP A 90 -9.92 7.68 14.19
N ASP A 91 -11.11 8.28 14.26
CA ASP A 91 -11.71 9.04 13.16
C ASP A 91 -10.85 10.24 12.73
N GLN A 92 -10.10 10.83 13.66
CA GLN A 92 -9.24 11.98 13.41
C GLN A 92 -7.98 11.57 12.64
N GLU A 93 -7.38 10.44 13.01
CA GLU A 93 -6.25 9.86 12.28
C GLU A 93 -6.69 9.39 10.88
N ARG A 94 -7.90 8.80 10.78
CA ARG A 94 -8.51 8.40 9.50
C ARG A 94 -8.70 9.60 8.56
N LEU A 95 -9.27 10.69 9.07
CA LEU A 95 -9.48 11.91 8.30
C LEU A 95 -8.15 12.50 7.82
N ALA A 96 -7.17 12.66 8.70
CA ALA A 96 -5.86 13.18 8.32
C ALA A 96 -5.19 12.33 7.23
N PHE A 97 -5.36 11.01 7.30
CA PHE A 97 -4.86 10.06 6.32
C PHE A 97 -5.56 10.19 4.97
N LEU A 98 -6.89 10.20 4.96
CA LEU A 98 -7.68 10.37 3.73
C LEU A 98 -7.45 11.74 3.08
N THR A 99 -7.31 12.80 3.88
CA THR A 99 -6.95 14.13 3.37
C THR A 99 -5.56 14.12 2.73
N SER A 100 -4.57 13.48 3.36
CA SER A 100 -3.22 13.35 2.79
C SER A 100 -3.20 12.51 1.51
N LEU A 101 -4.06 11.49 1.42
CA LEU A 101 -4.25 10.70 0.20
C LEU A 101 -4.88 11.51 -0.92
N ALA A 102 -5.95 12.26 -0.61
CA ALA A 102 -6.64 13.13 -1.56
C ALA A 102 -5.69 14.21 -2.10
N ASP A 103 -4.93 14.88 -1.23
CA ASP A 103 -3.95 15.90 -1.61
C ASP A 103 -2.85 15.37 -2.55
N ARG A 104 -2.42 14.12 -2.36
CA ARG A 104 -1.46 13.48 -3.27
C ARG A 104 -2.02 13.11 -4.64
N VAL A 105 -3.32 12.85 -4.72
CA VAL A 105 -4.04 12.49 -5.95
C VAL A 105 -4.49 13.74 -6.69
N ASP A 106 -4.77 14.81 -5.96
CA ASP A 106 -5.09 16.16 -6.47
C ASP A 106 -3.84 16.89 -7.02
N LYS A 107 -2.96 16.16 -7.72
CA LYS A 107 -1.91 16.78 -8.52
C LYS A 107 -2.49 17.16 -9.88
N PRO A 108 -2.27 18.40 -10.36
CA PRO A 108 -2.79 18.91 -11.64
C PRO A 108 -2.10 18.31 -12.88
N ASP A 109 -1.49 17.11 -12.77
CA ASP A 109 -0.92 16.38 -13.91
C ASP A 109 -1.97 15.48 -14.60
N SER A 110 -3.17 15.34 -14.01
CA SER A 110 -4.31 14.68 -14.65
C SER A 110 -5.04 15.57 -15.68
N GLN A 111 -4.48 16.73 -16.05
CA GLN A 111 -5.06 17.66 -17.05
C GLN A 111 -4.51 17.48 -18.47
N ASP A 112 -3.50 16.62 -18.70
CA ASP A 112 -2.91 16.40 -20.04
C ASP A 112 -3.62 15.32 -20.88
N ALA A 113 -4.79 14.82 -20.45
CA ALA A 113 -5.59 13.87 -21.23
C ALA A 113 -6.64 14.53 -22.14
N TYR A 114 -6.63 15.86 -22.31
CA TYR A 114 -7.65 16.60 -23.09
C TYR A 114 -7.16 17.21 -24.40
N VAL A 115 -5.91 16.98 -24.84
CA VAL A 115 -5.35 17.58 -26.07
C VAL A 115 -4.86 16.52 -27.07
N TYR A 116 -5.72 15.58 -27.46
CA TYR A 116 -5.57 14.81 -28.72
C TYR A 116 -6.95 14.37 -29.25
N ALA A 117 -7.88 15.32 -29.32
CA ALA A 117 -9.08 15.22 -30.15
C ALA A 117 -8.85 15.89 -31.52
#